data_AF-A0A7C4ZI95-F1
#
_entry.id   AF-A0A7C4ZI95-F1
#
_cell.length_a   1.000
_cell.length_b   1.000
_cell.length_c   1.000
_cell.angle_alpha   90.00
_cell.angle_beta   90.00
_cell.angle_gamma   90.00
#
_symmetry.space_group_name_H-M   'P 1'
#
loop_
_entity.id
_entity.type
_entity.pdbx_description
1 polymer ?
#
loop_
_entity_poly.entity_id
_entity_poly.type
_entity_poly.pdbx_seq_one_letter_code
_entity_poly.pdbx_strand_id
1 'polypeptide(L)'
;MEPAASILTMVMRKNSSTVEFIHTSKFNSISDGAKDLEAEVNWKELCSIAKRLGCFISDEKVHTKSQSEYDRLLIFAAVRPTLKSKVAILELSEVVLKLNGYDLNYWALQFKKAFWYEDHFQIARVAKAFNVLFGLTSP
;
A
#
# COMPACT_ATOMS: atom_id res chain seq x y z
N MET A 1 -28.07 -11.68 3.49
CA MET A 1 -27.70 -10.58 4.40
C MET A 1 -26.58 -9.82 3.71
N GLU A 2 -26.90 -8.71 3.05
CA GLU A 2 -25.86 -7.88 2.41
C GLU A 2 -24.91 -7.34 3.50
N PRO A 3 -23.58 -7.38 3.29
CA PRO A 3 -22.67 -6.71 4.19
C PRO A 3 -22.96 -5.20 4.15
N ALA A 4 -23.05 -4.56 5.31
CA ALA A 4 -23.25 -3.12 5.43
C ALA A 4 -22.28 -2.39 4.49
N ALA A 5 -22.84 -1.65 3.53
CA ALA A 5 -22.05 -0.98 2.51
C ALA A 5 -21.13 0.06 3.17
N SER A 6 -19.82 -0.19 3.16
CA SER A 6 -18.81 0.78 3.61
C SER A 6 -19.01 2.11 2.89
N ILE A 7 -19.05 3.20 3.65
CA ILE A 7 -19.16 4.58 3.12
C ILE A 7 -17.86 4.99 2.41
N LEU A 8 -16.74 4.32 2.72
CA LEU A 8 -15.42 4.56 2.15
C LEU A 8 -15.09 3.50 1.10
N THR A 9 -14.63 3.99 -0.05
CA THR A 9 -14.07 3.20 -1.14
C THR A 9 -12.56 3.38 -1.14
N MET A 10 -11.83 2.28 -1.02
CA MET A 10 -10.38 2.23 -1.00
C MET A 10 -9.90 1.40 -2.18
N VAL A 11 -9.28 2.07 -3.14
CA VAL A 11 -8.91 1.50 -4.44
C VAL A 11 -7.46 1.80 -4.75
N MET A 12 -6.79 0.81 -5.32
CA MET A 12 -5.51 1.01 -5.99
C MET A 12 -5.73 0.96 -7.48
N ARG A 13 -5.30 1.99 -8.20
CA ARG A 13 -5.44 2.10 -9.65
C ARG A 13 -4.07 2.02 -10.30
N LYS A 14 -3.93 1.10 -11.25
CA LYS A 14 -2.76 1.03 -12.12
C LYS A 14 -2.77 2.21 -13.09
N ASN A 15 -1.65 2.90 -13.21
CA ASN A 15 -1.38 3.90 -14.24
C ASN A 15 -0.27 3.38 -15.18
N SER A 16 0.20 4.20 -16.12
CA SER A 16 1.22 3.83 -17.11
C SER A 16 2.52 3.32 -16.48
N SER A 17 3.00 3.97 -15.42
CA SER A 17 4.25 3.62 -14.72
C SER A 17 4.10 3.43 -13.20
N THR A 18 3.01 3.91 -12.61
CA THR A 18 2.80 3.94 -11.15
C THR A 18 1.50 3.25 -10.75
N VAL A 19 1.36 3.01 -9.45
CA VAL A 19 0.10 2.63 -8.82
C VAL A 19 -0.30 3.73 -7.85
N GLU A 20 -1.55 4.17 -8.00
CA GLU A 20 -2.15 5.20 -7.15
C GLU A 20 -3.02 4.56 -6.08
N PHE A 21 -2.87 5.00 -4.85
CA PHE A 21 -3.68 4.61 -3.71
C PHE A 21 -4.67 5.74 -3.44
N ILE A 22 -5.96 5.45 -3.61
CA ILE A 22 -7.02 6.44 -3.55
C ILE A 22 -8.03 6.01 -2.49
N HIS A 23 -8.29 6.94 -1.57
CA HIS A 23 -9.38 6.87 -0.61
C HIS A 23 -10.45 7.89 -1.03
N THR A 24 -11.69 7.40 -1.20
CA THR A 24 -12.83 8.26 -1.56
C THR A 24 -14.10 7.85 -0.82
N SER A 25 -15.07 8.75 -0.73
CA SER A 25 -16.40 8.42 -0.24
C SER A 25 -17.26 7.84 -1.37
N LYS A 26 -18.26 7.02 -1.04
CA LYS A 26 -19.20 6.44 -2.01
C LYS A 26 -19.98 7.49 -2.83
N PHE A 27 -20.03 8.74 -2.34
CA PHE A 27 -20.74 9.84 -3.00
C PHE A 27 -19.86 10.62 -3.98
N ASN A 28 -18.57 10.34 -4.01
CA ASN A 28 -17.61 11.00 -4.88
C ASN A 28 -17.15 10.03 -5.97
N SER A 29 -16.80 10.55 -7.14
CA SER A 29 -16.15 9.72 -8.15
C SER A 29 -14.74 9.33 -7.66
N ILE A 30 -14.18 8.22 -8.16
CA ILE A 30 -12.80 7.81 -7.82
C ILE A 30 -11.80 8.89 -8.24
N SER A 31 -12.09 9.65 -9.30
CA SER A 31 -11.30 10.81 -9.73
C SER A 31 -11.27 11.96 -8.72
N ASP A 32 -12.27 12.04 -7.83
CA ASP A 32 -12.36 13.08 -6.79
C ASP A 32 -11.81 12.60 -5.42
N GLY A 33 -11.21 11.41 -5.38
CA GLY A 33 -10.66 10.83 -4.17
C GLY A 33 -9.33 11.45 -3.74
N ALA A 34 -9.06 11.46 -2.43
CA ALA A 34 -7.76 11.85 -1.91
C ALA A 34 -6.73 10.75 -2.23
N LYS A 35 -5.62 11.14 -2.85
CA LYS A 35 -4.49 10.24 -3.09
C LYS A 35 -3.67 10.12 -1.81
N ASP A 36 -3.50 8.90 -1.33
CA ASP A 36 -2.71 8.58 -0.14
C ASP A 36 -1.26 8.19 -0.48
N LEU A 37 -1.03 7.72 -1.72
CA LEU A 37 0.28 7.36 -2.24
C LEU A 37 0.24 7.27 -3.77
N GLU A 38 1.36 7.58 -4.41
CA GLU A 38 1.69 7.12 -5.76
C GLU A 38 3.06 6.44 -5.72
N ALA A 39 3.16 5.21 -6.22
CA ALA A 39 4.37 4.42 -6.11
C ALA A 39 4.71 3.65 -7.39
N GLU A 40 6.00 3.60 -7.72
CA GLU A 40 6.57 2.77 -8.78
C GLU A 40 6.70 1.31 -8.30
N VAL A 41 5.59 0.59 -8.27
CA VAL A 41 5.55 -0.82 -7.87
C VAL A 41 5.09 -1.70 -9.03
N ASN A 42 5.69 -2.88 -9.17
CA ASN A 42 5.26 -3.85 -10.16
C ASN A 42 3.81 -4.29 -9.88
N TRP A 43 2.90 -4.04 -10.83
CA TRP A 43 1.47 -4.36 -10.67
C TRP A 43 1.20 -5.83 -10.36
N LYS A 44 1.95 -6.76 -10.97
CA LYS A 44 1.76 -8.19 -10.75
C LYS A 44 2.20 -8.60 -9.34
N GLU A 45 3.28 -8.02 -8.83
CA GLU A 45 3.73 -8.24 -7.44
C GLU A 45 2.69 -7.72 -6.45
N LEU A 46 2.20 -6.49 -6.63
CA LEU A 46 1.15 -5.92 -5.79
C LEU A 46 -0.12 -6.77 -5.82
N CYS A 47 -0.56 -7.22 -7.00
CA CYS A 47 -1.70 -8.11 -7.17
C CYS A 47 -1.51 -9.46 -6.46
N SER A 48 -0.28 -9.98 -6.39
CA SER A 48 0.01 -11.21 -5.66
C SER A 48 -0.31 -11.05 -4.17
N ILE A 49 0.11 -9.94 -3.57
CA ILE A 49 -0.19 -9.65 -2.16
C ILE A 49 -1.69 -9.39 -1.96
N ALA A 50 -2.31 -8.65 -2.88
CA ALA A 50 -3.75 -8.38 -2.83
C ALA A 50 -4.58 -9.67 -2.87
N LYS A 51 -4.20 -10.65 -3.69
CA LYS A 51 -4.85 -11.98 -3.71
C LYS A 51 -4.72 -12.71 -2.38
N ARG A 52 -3.53 -12.67 -1.75
CA ARG A 52 -3.30 -13.28 -0.43
C ARG A 52 -4.15 -12.64 0.67
N LEU A 53 -4.49 -11.37 0.52
CA LEU A 53 -5.37 -10.62 1.42
C LEU A 53 -6.87 -10.80 1.12
N GLY A 54 -7.24 -11.51 0.04
CA GLY A 54 -8.63 -11.70 -0.36
C GLY A 54 -9.29 -10.47 -1.00
N CYS A 55 -8.48 -9.54 -1.51
CA CYS A 55 -8.93 -8.36 -2.23
C CYS A 55 -9.55 -8.73 -3.59
N PHE A 56 -10.49 -7.93 -4.07
CA PHE A 56 -11.06 -8.08 -5.40
C PHE A 56 -10.19 -7.35 -6.42
N ILE A 57 -9.85 -8.01 -7.53
CA ILE A 57 -8.97 -7.45 -8.56
C ILE A 57 -9.73 -7.44 -9.89
N SER A 58 -9.81 -6.26 -10.48
CA SER A 58 -10.17 -6.07 -11.90
C SER A 58 -8.94 -5.56 -12.66
N ASP A 59 -8.98 -5.53 -14.00
CA ASP A 59 -7.80 -5.37 -14.86
C ASP A 59 -6.79 -4.32 -14.36
N GLU A 60 -7.28 -3.12 -14.02
CA GLU A 60 -6.44 -1.99 -13.58
C GLU A 60 -6.75 -1.52 -12.17
N LYS A 61 -7.55 -2.28 -11.39
CA LYS A 61 -7.94 -1.88 -10.04
C LYS A 61 -7.89 -3.02 -9.04
N VAL A 62 -7.40 -2.71 -7.85
CA VAL A 62 -7.57 -3.55 -6.66
C VAL A 62 -8.54 -2.85 -5.73
N HIS A 63 -9.58 -3.57 -5.31
CA HIS A 63 -10.58 -3.14 -4.34
C HIS A 63 -10.37 -3.87 -3.02
N THR A 64 -10.26 -3.10 -1.94
CA THR A 64 -10.10 -3.61 -0.58
C THR A 64 -11.43 -3.55 0.17
N LYS A 65 -11.64 -4.46 1.11
CA LYS A 65 -12.83 -4.54 1.97
C LYS A 65 -12.61 -3.86 3.32
N SER A 66 -11.34 -3.64 3.68
CA SER A 66 -10.96 -3.08 4.97
C SER A 66 -9.78 -2.10 4.85
N GLN A 67 -9.70 -1.17 5.79
CA GLN A 67 -8.57 -0.25 5.92
C GLN A 67 -7.25 -1.02 6.10
N SER A 68 -7.28 -2.14 6.82
CA SER A 68 -6.09 -2.95 7.06
C SER A 68 -5.54 -3.58 5.77
N GLU A 69 -6.39 -4.07 4.87
CA GLU A 69 -5.94 -4.58 3.56
C GLU A 69 -5.29 -3.47 2.73
N TYR A 70 -5.91 -2.29 2.70
CA TYR A 70 -5.42 -1.12 1.99
C TYR A 70 -4.06 -0.66 2.53
N ASP A 71 -3.95 -0.48 3.85
CA ASP A 71 -2.73 -0.02 4.51
C ASP A 71 -1.58 -1.01 4.31
N ARG A 72 -1.84 -2.32 4.31
CA ARG A 72 -0.82 -3.34 4.02
C ARG A 72 -0.28 -3.17 2.61
N LEU A 73 -1.16 -3.02 1.63
CA LEU A 73 -0.77 -2.86 0.23
C LEU A 73 -0.05 -1.52 -0.01
N LEU A 74 -0.45 -0.47 0.70
CA LEU A 74 0.20 0.84 0.68
C LEU A 74 1.64 0.76 1.20
N ILE A 75 1.84 0.11 2.36
CA ILE A 75 3.18 -0.10 2.92
C ILE A 75 4.04 -0.93 1.97
N PHE A 76 3.50 -2.03 1.43
CA PHE A 76 4.22 -2.84 0.44
C PHE A 76 4.68 -1.98 -0.75
N ALA A 77 3.78 -1.21 -1.34
CA ALA A 77 4.08 -0.36 -2.49
C ALA A 77 5.09 0.75 -2.18
N ALA A 78 5.04 1.33 -0.98
CA ALA A 78 5.97 2.38 -0.57
C ALA A 78 7.39 1.85 -0.31
N VAL A 79 7.51 0.65 0.27
CA VAL A 79 8.81 0.08 0.65
C VAL A 79 9.48 -0.66 -0.51
N ARG A 80 8.70 -1.37 -1.33
CA ARG A 80 9.19 -2.26 -2.39
C ARG A 80 10.23 -1.63 -3.33
N PRO A 81 10.11 -0.37 -3.78
CA PRO A 81 11.11 0.26 -4.66
C PRO A 81 12.50 0.39 -4.04
N THR A 82 12.59 0.39 -2.71
CA THR A 82 13.86 0.51 -1.98
C THR A 82 14.63 -0.80 -1.87
N LEU A 83 14.02 -1.92 -2.22
CA LEU A 83 14.60 -3.26 -2.09
C LEU A 83 15.08 -3.79 -3.45
N LYS A 84 16.34 -4.24 -3.48
CA LYS A 84 16.95 -4.86 -4.67
C LYS A 84 17.03 -6.39 -4.56
N SER A 85 17.18 -6.92 -3.35
CA SER A 85 17.32 -8.36 -3.11
C SER A 85 15.98 -9.07 -3.23
N LYS A 86 15.92 -10.16 -4.01
CA LYS A 86 14.74 -11.02 -4.12
C LYS A 86 14.32 -11.60 -2.77
N VAL A 87 15.28 -11.90 -1.89
CA VAL A 87 15.01 -12.41 -0.55
C VAL A 87 14.29 -11.35 0.29
N ALA A 88 14.83 -10.13 0.33
CA ALA A 88 14.20 -9.02 1.06
C ALA A 88 12.80 -8.68 0.54
N ILE A 89 12.54 -8.85 -0.77
CA ILE A 89 11.21 -8.63 -1.36
C ILE A 89 10.20 -9.69 -0.89
N LEU A 90 10.63 -10.96 -0.78
CA LEU A 90 9.80 -12.03 -0.22
C LEU A 90 9.55 -11.79 1.28
N GLU A 91 10.57 -11.39 2.03
CA GLU A 91 10.44 -11.05 3.45
C GLU A 91 9.51 -9.86 3.67
N LEU A 92 9.61 -8.81 2.86
CA LEU A 92 8.69 -7.66 2.90
C LEU A 92 7.24 -8.12 2.77
N SER A 93 6.98 -9.06 1.86
CA SER A 93 5.64 -9.62 1.66
C SER A 93 5.13 -10.31 2.94
N GLU A 94 5.98 -11.08 3.61
CA GLU A 94 5.63 -11.75 4.87
C GLU A 94 5.45 -10.77 6.03
N VAL A 95 6.32 -9.77 6.15
CA VAL A 95 6.23 -8.72 7.17
C VAL A 95 4.90 -8.00 7.03
N VAL A 96 4.61 -7.49 5.84
CA VAL A 96 3.39 -6.72 5.57
C VAL A 96 2.13 -7.53 5.87
N LEU A 97 2.12 -8.84 5.64
CA LEU A 97 0.96 -9.68 5.96
C LEU A 97 0.79 -9.97 7.46
N LYS A 98 1.87 -9.89 8.24
CA LYS A 98 1.90 -10.24 9.67
C LYS A 98 1.92 -9.02 10.61
N LEU A 99 2.04 -7.79 10.09
CA LEU A 99 1.96 -6.58 10.92
C LEU A 99 0.71 -6.61 11.79
N ASN A 100 0.87 -6.34 13.08
CA ASN A 100 -0.26 -6.16 14.00
C ASN A 100 -0.97 -4.81 13.71
N GLY A 101 -2.14 -4.59 14.32
CA GLY A 101 -2.94 -3.39 14.05
C GLY A 101 -2.24 -2.08 14.42
N TYR A 102 -1.41 -2.06 15.46
CA TYR A 102 -0.71 -0.84 15.88
C TYR A 102 0.40 -0.46 14.89
N ASP A 103 1.27 -1.41 14.56
CA ASP A 103 2.38 -1.18 13.62
C ASP A 103 1.86 -0.86 12.22
N LEU A 104 0.81 -1.56 11.79
CA LEU A 104 0.17 -1.31 10.50
C LEU A 104 -0.34 0.15 10.41
N ASN A 105 -1.10 0.59 11.40
CA ASN A 105 -1.63 1.95 11.44
C ASN A 105 -0.53 2.99 11.52
N TYR A 106 0.50 2.75 12.35
CA TYR A 106 1.64 3.65 12.48
C TYR A 106 2.36 3.83 11.15
N TRP A 107 2.79 2.74 10.52
CA TRP A 107 3.57 2.81 9.29
C TRP A 107 2.78 3.36 8.11
N ALA A 108 1.51 2.96 7.96
CA ALA A 108 0.65 3.52 6.93
C ALA A 108 0.49 5.04 7.09
N LEU A 109 0.32 5.54 8.32
CA LEU A 109 0.25 6.98 8.58
C LEU A 109 1.58 7.69 8.26
N GLN A 110 2.73 7.10 8.57
CA GLN A 110 4.03 7.69 8.24
C GLN A 110 4.23 7.81 6.73
N PHE A 111 3.86 6.78 5.95
CA PHE A 111 3.96 6.84 4.49
C PHE A 111 2.99 7.84 3.88
N LYS A 112 1.73 7.90 4.33
CA LYS A 112 0.75 8.89 3.88
C LYS A 112 1.22 10.32 4.16
N LYS A 113 1.71 10.58 5.37
CA LYS A 113 2.30 11.88 5.72
C LYS A 113 3.49 12.22 4.83
N ALA A 114 4.43 11.29 4.67
CA ALA A 114 5.61 11.50 3.83
C ALA A 114 5.23 11.82 2.38
N PHE A 115 4.17 11.21 1.85
CA PHE A 115 3.63 11.51 0.53
C PHE A 115 2.98 12.91 0.46
N TRP A 116 2.13 13.26 1.41
CA TRP A 116 1.42 14.55 1.40
C TRP A 116 2.28 15.78 1.64
N TYR A 117 3.45 15.62 2.29
CA TYR A 117 4.40 16.72 2.45
C TYR A 117 5.25 16.98 1.18
N GLU A 118 4.94 16.32 0.05
CA GLU A 118 5.54 16.50 -1.29
C GLU A 118 7.08 16.38 -1.35
N ASP A 119 7.68 15.71 -0.36
CA ASP A 119 9.11 15.46 -0.32
C ASP A 119 9.37 13.96 -0.54
N HIS A 120 9.70 13.60 -1.78
CA HIS A 120 10.03 12.21 -2.16
C HIS A 120 11.15 11.61 -1.31
N PHE A 121 12.07 12.42 -0.76
CA PHE A 121 13.11 11.93 0.14
C PHE A 121 12.54 11.43 1.47
N GLN A 122 11.36 11.90 1.89
CA GLN A 122 10.71 11.43 3.11
C GLN A 122 10.18 10.02 2.97
N ILE A 123 9.57 9.66 1.83
CA ILE A 123 9.10 8.28 1.62
C ILE A 123 10.28 7.31 1.68
N ALA A 124 11.38 7.64 0.99
CA ALA A 124 12.60 6.84 1.02
C ALA A 124 13.19 6.73 2.43
N ARG A 125 13.14 7.81 3.23
CA ARG A 125 13.60 7.82 4.62
C ARG A 125 12.74 6.95 5.52
N VAL A 126 11.41 7.05 5.42
CA VAL A 126 10.46 6.20 6.16
C VAL A 126 10.64 4.74 5.74
N ALA A 127 10.79 4.45 4.44
CA ALA A 127 11.06 3.11 3.94
C ALA A 127 12.39 2.55 4.46
N LYS A 128 13.44 3.36 4.54
CA LYS A 128 14.72 2.94 5.14
C LYS A 128 14.56 2.61 6.63
N ALA A 129 13.83 3.42 7.39
CA ALA A 129 13.54 3.15 8.79
C ALA A 129 12.73 1.85 8.97
N PHE A 130 11.71 1.64 8.12
CA PHE A 130 10.95 0.39 8.06
C PHE A 130 11.87 -0.80 7.80
N ASN A 131 12.73 -0.70 6.79
CA ASN A 131 13.65 -1.78 6.43
C ASN A 131 14.60 -2.14 7.58
N VAL A 132 15.13 -1.15 8.30
CA VAL A 132 16.01 -1.37 9.47
C VAL A 132 15.24 -2.06 10.59
N LEU A 133 14.03 -1.59 10.92
CA LEU A 133 13.24 -2.15 12.01
C LEU A 133 12.87 -3.61 11.75
N PHE A 134 12.53 -3.96 10.51
CA PHE A 134 12.09 -5.31 10.13
C PHE A 134 13.20 -6.18 9.54
N GLY A 135 14.46 -5.74 9.60
CA GLY A 135 15.60 -6.54 9.13
C GLY A 135 15.63 -6.79 7.62
N LEU A 136 14.98 -5.96 6.82
CA LEU A 136 14.92 -6.07 5.34
C LEU A 136 16.17 -5.48 4.66
N THR A 137 17.06 -4.87 5.42
CA THR A 137 18.38 -4.47 4.94
C THR A 137 19.27 -5.70 4.90
N SER A 138 19.54 -6.20 3.69
CA SER A 138 20.66 -7.13 3.51
C SER A 138 21.96 -6.43 3.94
N PRO A 139 22.89 -7.11 4.65
CA PRO A 139 24.29 -6.69 4.63
C PRO A 139 24.84 -6.66 3.21
#